data_AF-A0A6N6KMB7-F1
#
_entry.id   AF-A0A6N6KMB7-F1
#
_cell.length_a   1.000
_cell.length_b   1.000
_cell.length_c   1.000
_cell.angle_alpha   90.00
_cell.angle_beta   90.00
_cell.angle_gamma   90.00
#
_symmetry.space_group_name_H-M   'P 1'
#
loop_
_entity.id
_entity.type
_entity.pdbx_description
1 polymer ?
#
loop_
_entity_poly.entity_id
_entity_poly.type
_entity_poly.pdbx_seq_one_letter_code
_entity_poly.pdbx_strand_id
1 'polypeptide(L)'
;MKTIFWPVFILTWSLVLSGLWIIQPNEAPASLLEFIFVGIIVVFFALGVYFGYNRFRNKQQGFPEDDEMSKKITQKAAALSFYIGVFLWVILIYIQSHTTIGLNWILASGMIGMALTFIISWSILSIGRIKFEQ
;
A
#
# COMPACT_ATOMS: atom_id res chain seq x y z
N MET A 1 7.11 0.78 21.07
CA MET A 1 7.31 2.00 20.25
C MET A 1 8.27 1.81 19.09
N LYS A 2 9.40 1.08 19.25
CA LYS A 2 10.39 0.88 18.17
C LYS A 2 9.83 0.22 16.89
N THR A 3 8.81 -0.64 17.00
CA THR A 3 8.25 -1.37 15.84
C THR A 3 7.39 -0.53 14.89
N ILE A 4 6.79 0.56 15.37
CA ILE A 4 5.97 1.48 14.55
C ILE A 4 6.80 2.62 13.96
N PHE A 5 7.90 2.98 14.63
CA PHE A 5 8.76 4.08 14.19
C PHE A 5 9.35 3.80 12.80
N TRP A 6 9.86 2.58 12.57
CA TRP A 6 10.49 2.19 11.31
C TRP A 6 9.59 2.34 10.07
N PRO A 7 8.37 1.78 10.03
CA PRO A 7 7.52 1.90 8.84
C PRO A 7 7.10 3.35 8.55
N VAL A 8 6.77 4.14 9.59
CA VAL A 8 6.41 5.56 9.40
C VAL A 8 7.61 6.36 8.92
N PHE A 9 8.79 6.11 9.46
CA PHE A 9 10.03 6.76 9.04
C PHE A 9 10.34 6.46 7.56
N ILE A 10 10.28 5.18 7.15
CA ILE A 10 10.53 4.77 5.76
C ILE A 10 9.53 5.42 4.79
N LEU A 11 8.23 5.43 5.14
CA LEU A 11 7.21 6.05 4.28
C LEU A 11 7.38 7.58 4.19
N THR A 12 7.78 8.23 5.28
CA THR A 12 8.08 9.68 5.30
C THR A 12 9.25 10.00 4.38
N TRP A 13 10.34 9.23 4.48
CA TRP A 13 11.52 9.41 3.64
C TRP A 13 11.24 9.15 2.16
N SER A 14 10.43 8.15 1.85
CA SER A 14 9.99 7.88 0.48
C SER A 14 9.23 9.07 -0.12
N LEU A 15 8.32 9.70 0.64
CA LEU A 15 7.62 10.92 0.22
C LEU A 15 8.54 12.11 0.01
N VAL A 16 9.48 12.33 0.93
CA VAL A 16 10.43 13.45 0.82
C VAL A 16 11.30 13.30 -0.42
N LEU A 17 11.84 12.10 -0.66
CA LEU A 17 12.69 11.84 -1.83
C LEU A 17 11.92 11.99 -3.15
N SER A 18 10.66 11.51 -3.20
CA SER A 18 9.82 11.66 -4.39
C SER A 18 9.38 13.10 -4.63
N GLY A 19 9.08 13.87 -3.57
CA GLY A 19 8.79 15.31 -3.68
C GLY A 19 10.00 16.13 -4.13
N LEU A 20 11.20 15.80 -3.62
CA LEU A 20 12.45 16.45 -4.04
C LEU A 20 12.77 16.18 -5.52
N TRP A 21 12.39 15.02 -6.05
CA TRP A 21 12.60 14.68 -7.45
C TRP A 21 11.75 15.55 -8.40
N ILE A 22 10.50 15.85 -8.05
CA ILE A 22 9.61 16.69 -8.87
C ILE A 22 10.09 18.15 -8.95
N ILE A 23 10.79 18.65 -7.93
CA ILE A 23 11.21 20.05 -7.83
C ILE A 23 12.58 20.28 -8.50
N GLN A 24 13.20 19.24 -9.07
CA GLN A 24 14.53 19.38 -9.69
C GLN A 24 14.49 20.36 -10.88
N PRO A 25 15.22 21.49 -10.82
CA PRO A 25 15.06 22.60 -11.77
C PRO A 25 15.64 22.33 -13.17
N ASN A 26 16.32 21.20 -13.38
CA ASN A 26 17.05 20.88 -14.62
C ASN A 26 16.43 19.73 -15.43
N GLU A 27 15.30 19.17 -15.00
CA GLU A 27 14.64 18.04 -15.65
C GLU A 27 13.37 18.50 -16.40
N ALA A 28 12.97 17.74 -17.42
CA ALA A 28 11.71 17.99 -18.14
C ALA A 28 10.51 17.95 -17.17
N PRO A 29 9.40 18.67 -17.46
CA PRO A 29 8.23 18.64 -16.59
C PRO A 29 7.76 17.20 -16.36
N ALA A 30 7.53 16.87 -15.09
CA ALA A 30 7.17 15.53 -14.66
C ALA A 30 5.96 15.01 -15.45
N SER A 31 6.04 13.76 -15.91
CA SER A 31 4.98 13.15 -16.71
C SER A 31 3.73 12.92 -15.87
N LEU A 32 2.54 12.90 -16.50
CA LEU A 32 1.27 12.61 -15.81
C LEU A 32 1.32 11.27 -15.05
N LEU A 33 2.10 10.32 -15.56
CA LEU A 33 2.33 9.02 -14.93
C LEU A 33 3.08 9.16 -13.59
N GLU A 34 4.14 9.96 -13.53
CA GLU A 34 4.89 10.20 -12.29
C GLU A 34 4.02 10.84 -11.20
N PHE A 35 3.16 11.80 -11.56
CA PHE A 35 2.20 12.39 -10.63
C PHE A 35 1.24 11.35 -10.04
N ILE A 36 0.77 10.39 -10.86
CA ILE A 36 -0.08 9.28 -10.38
C ILE A 36 0.69 8.44 -9.36
N PHE A 37 1.95 8.09 -9.65
CA PHE A 37 2.78 7.29 -8.73
C PHE A 37 3.00 8.01 -7.39
N VAL A 38 3.30 9.31 -7.42
CA VAL A 38 3.45 10.12 -6.20
C VAL A 38 2.14 10.19 -5.41
N GLY A 39 1.00 10.38 -6.09
CA GLY A 39 -0.31 10.34 -5.46
C GLY A 39 -0.59 9.01 -4.74
N ILE A 40 -0.19 7.89 -5.36
CA ILE A 40 -0.32 6.56 -4.74
C ILE A 40 0.56 6.45 -3.49
N ILE A 41 1.80 6.95 -3.52
CA ILE A 41 2.69 6.97 -2.35
C ILE A 41 2.05 7.78 -1.20
N VAL A 42 1.43 8.93 -1.50
CA VAL A 42 0.72 9.75 -0.50
C VAL A 42 -0.42 8.97 0.15
N VAL A 43 -1.21 8.22 -0.63
CA VAL A 43 -2.28 7.37 -0.10
C VAL A 43 -1.73 6.28 0.82
N PHE A 44 -0.64 5.61 0.43
CA PHE A 44 0.01 4.61 1.29
C PHE A 44 0.58 5.21 2.58
N PHE A 45 1.16 6.40 2.51
CA PHE A 45 1.61 7.13 3.68
C PHE A 45 0.45 7.42 4.64
N ALA A 46 -0.66 7.97 4.12
CA ALA A 46 -1.84 8.28 4.91
C ALA A 46 -2.42 7.02 5.60
N LEU A 47 -2.50 5.90 4.88
CA LEU A 47 -2.89 4.61 5.46
C LEU A 47 -1.92 4.16 6.55
N GLY A 48 -0.61 4.24 6.31
CA GLY A 48 0.41 3.90 7.30
C GLY A 48 0.28 4.73 8.58
N VAL A 49 0.06 6.04 8.44
CA VAL A 49 -0.19 6.95 9.58
C VAL A 49 -1.49 6.59 10.30
N TYR A 50 -2.56 6.30 9.57
CA TYR A 50 -3.85 5.89 10.14
C TYR A 50 -3.71 4.61 10.99
N PHE A 51 -3.06 3.57 10.46
CA PHE A 51 -2.81 2.33 11.21
C PHE A 51 -1.89 2.56 12.42
N GLY A 52 -0.84 3.36 12.26
CA GLY A 52 0.08 3.69 13.35
C GLY A 52 -0.62 4.44 14.49
N TYR A 53 -1.43 5.44 14.15
CA TYR A 53 -2.20 6.23 15.11
C TYR A 53 -3.22 5.36 15.84
N ASN A 54 -4.00 4.53 15.12
CA ASN A 54 -5.01 3.68 15.73
C ASN A 54 -4.36 2.65 16.68
N ARG A 55 -3.19 2.12 16.34
CA ARG A 55 -2.43 1.21 17.23
C ARG A 55 -1.89 1.92 18.47
N PHE A 56 -1.48 3.18 18.37
CA PHE A 56 -1.04 3.96 19.54
C PHE A 56 -2.21 4.29 20.48
N ARG A 57 -3.36 4.68 19.92
CA ARG A 57 -4.58 4.94 20.68
C ARG A 57 -5.07 3.69 21.43
N ASN A 58 -5.08 2.53 20.77
CA ASN A 58 -5.52 1.28 21.39
C ASN A 58 -4.60 0.83 22.54
N LYS A 59 -3.28 1.06 22.42
CA LYS A 59 -2.32 0.82 23.52
C LYS A 59 -2.60 1.73 24.73
N GLN A 60 -2.96 2.99 24.51
CA GLN A 60 -3.29 3.90 25.62
C GLN A 60 -4.61 3.51 26.31
N GLN A 61 -5.54 2.90 25.58
CA GLN A 61 -6.85 2.49 26.11
C GLN A 61 -6.83 1.11 26.79
N GLY A 62 -5.68 0.43 26.87
CA GLY A 62 -5.55 -0.86 27.57
C GLY A 62 -6.20 -2.05 26.85
N PHE A 63 -6.65 -1.87 25.60
CA PHE A 63 -7.15 -2.97 24.78
C PHE A 63 -5.99 -3.89 24.36
N PRO A 64 -6.22 -5.22 24.29
CA PRO A 64 -5.21 -6.15 23.80
C PRO A 64 -4.72 -5.72 22.42
N GLU A 65 -3.40 -5.71 22.24
CA GLU A 65 -2.73 -5.10 21.07
C GLU A 65 -3.11 -5.74 19.73
N ASP A 66 -3.63 -6.98 19.75
CA ASP A 66 -4.05 -7.74 18.59
C ASP A 66 -5.34 -8.53 18.90
N ASP A 67 -6.48 -7.98 18.49
CA ASP A 67 -7.74 -8.71 18.39
C ASP A 67 -7.54 -9.92 17.46
N GLU A 68 -7.76 -11.14 17.97
CA GLU A 68 -7.60 -12.38 17.20
C GLU A 68 -8.41 -12.34 15.89
N MET A 69 -9.55 -11.68 15.89
CA MET A 69 -10.39 -11.52 14.72
C MET A 69 -9.75 -10.58 13.69
N SER A 70 -9.17 -9.47 14.13
CA SER A 70 -8.42 -8.54 13.25
C SER A 70 -7.21 -9.23 12.61
N LYS A 71 -6.53 -10.10 13.37
CA LYS A 71 -5.42 -10.92 12.85
C LYS A 71 -5.90 -11.90 11.79
N LYS A 72 -7.01 -12.61 12.01
CA LYS A 72 -7.60 -13.53 11.02
C LYS A 72 -8.04 -12.80 9.76
N ILE A 73 -8.63 -11.61 9.87
CA ILE A 73 -9.01 -10.78 8.71
C ILE A 73 -7.78 -10.38 7.91
N THR A 74 -6.74 -9.89 8.59
CA THR A 74 -5.50 -9.47 7.93
C THR A 74 -4.81 -10.63 7.23
N GLN A 75 -4.79 -11.81 7.84
CA GLN A 75 -4.27 -13.04 7.23
C GLN A 75 -5.08 -13.47 6.00
N LYS A 76 -6.41 -13.45 6.07
CA LYS A 76 -7.27 -13.77 4.92
C LYS A 76 -7.11 -12.74 3.79
N ALA A 77 -7.03 -11.46 4.12
CA ALA A 77 -6.78 -10.39 3.15
C ALA A 77 -5.41 -10.56 2.48
N ALA A 78 -4.38 -10.90 3.24
CA ALA A 78 -3.04 -11.18 2.73
C ALA A 78 -3.03 -12.39 1.78
N ALA A 79 -3.71 -13.49 2.13
CA ALA A 79 -3.80 -14.66 1.26
C ALA A 79 -4.56 -14.36 -0.05
N LEU A 80 -5.68 -13.65 0.04
CA LEU A 80 -6.51 -13.31 -1.12
C LEU A 80 -5.76 -12.36 -2.08
N SER A 81 -5.15 -11.31 -1.53
CA SER A 81 -4.34 -10.37 -2.31
C SER A 81 -3.09 -10.99 -2.92
N PHE A 82 -2.44 -11.95 -2.24
CA PHE A 82 -1.34 -12.73 -2.82
C PHE A 82 -1.83 -13.54 -4.02
N TYR A 83 -2.95 -14.26 -3.90
CA TYR A 83 -3.52 -15.04 -5.00
C TYR A 83 -3.84 -14.16 -6.20
N ILE A 84 -4.56 -13.05 -6.00
CA ILE A 84 -4.86 -12.09 -7.08
C ILE A 84 -3.56 -11.49 -7.63
N GLY A 85 -2.60 -11.17 -6.77
CA GLY A 85 -1.30 -10.60 -7.15
C GLY A 85 -0.54 -11.47 -8.13
N VAL A 86 -0.55 -12.80 -7.97
CA VAL A 86 0.09 -13.73 -8.91
C VAL A 86 -0.54 -13.61 -10.31
N PHE A 87 -1.88 -13.57 -10.42
CA PHE A 87 -2.53 -13.37 -11.72
C PHE A 87 -2.23 -12.01 -12.33
N LEU A 88 -2.14 -10.97 -11.50
CA LEU A 88 -1.77 -9.63 -11.92
C LEU A 88 -0.35 -9.62 -12.53
N TRP A 89 0.59 -10.33 -11.92
CA TRP A 89 1.94 -10.51 -12.49
C TRP A 89 1.94 -11.25 -13.83
N VAL A 90 1.13 -12.30 -13.97
CA VAL A 90 1.01 -13.02 -15.25
C VAL A 90 0.51 -12.08 -16.35
N ILE A 91 -0.49 -11.24 -16.05
CA ILE A 91 -1.01 -10.24 -17.00
C ILE A 91 0.07 -9.21 -17.36
N LEU A 92 0.82 -8.71 -16.37
CA LEU A 92 1.88 -7.73 -16.63
C LEU A 92 3.02 -8.28 -17.48
N ILE A 93 3.46 -9.52 -17.23
CA ILE A 93 4.47 -10.20 -18.04
C ILE A 93 3.96 -10.42 -19.47
N TYR A 94 2.69 -10.77 -19.63
CA TYR A 94 2.07 -10.89 -20.93
C TYR A 94 2.01 -9.56 -21.69
N ILE A 95 1.68 -8.46 -21.02
CA ILE A 95 1.68 -7.12 -21.65
C ILE A 95 3.10 -6.70 -22.03
N GLN A 96 4.09 -6.99 -21.17
CA GLN A 96 5.51 -6.74 -21.45
C GLN A 96 5.98 -7.47 -22.70
N SER A 97 5.56 -8.71 -22.93
CA SER A 97 5.99 -9.46 -24.12
C SER A 97 5.45 -8.87 -25.43
N HIS A 98 4.41 -8.03 -25.35
CA HIS A 98 3.76 -7.40 -26.51
C HIS A 98 4.02 -5.89 -26.63
N THR A 99 4.73 -5.27 -25.68
CA THR A 99 4.95 -3.82 -25.63
C THR A 99 6.37 -3.50 -25.18
N THR A 100 6.98 -2.44 -25.70
CA THR A 100 8.30 -1.94 -25.28
C THR A 100 8.25 -1.14 -23.97
N ILE A 101 7.50 -1.61 -22.97
CA ILE A 101 7.44 -0.97 -21.65
C ILE A 101 8.73 -1.33 -20.91
N GLY A 102 9.40 -0.31 -20.35
CA GLY A 102 10.60 -0.52 -19.54
C GLY A 102 10.31 -1.35 -18.29
N LEU A 103 11.26 -2.22 -17.93
CA LEU A 103 11.16 -3.13 -16.78
C LEU A 103 10.80 -2.40 -15.48
N ASN A 104 11.35 -1.20 -15.27
CA ASN A 104 11.11 -0.38 -14.09
C ASN A 104 9.61 -0.08 -13.89
N TRP A 105 8.90 0.24 -14.97
CA TRP A 105 7.47 0.57 -14.93
C TRP A 105 6.59 -0.66 -14.68
N ILE A 106 6.99 -1.81 -15.21
CA ILE A 106 6.30 -3.09 -14.97
C ILE A 106 6.45 -3.51 -13.51
N LEU A 107 7.66 -3.40 -12.95
CA LEU A 107 7.89 -3.73 -11.55
C LEU A 107 7.12 -2.78 -10.63
N ALA A 108 7.16 -1.48 -10.92
CA ALA A 108 6.47 -0.48 -10.13
C ALA A 108 4.94 -0.66 -10.18
N SER A 109 4.37 -0.90 -11.36
CA SER A 109 2.94 -1.18 -11.51
C SER A 109 2.53 -2.50 -10.87
N GLY A 110 3.36 -3.54 -10.92
CA GLY A 110 3.11 -4.82 -10.24
C GLY A 110 3.06 -4.70 -8.72
N MET A 111 3.99 -3.95 -8.12
CA MET A 111 3.98 -3.67 -6.68
C MET A 111 2.74 -2.87 -6.26
N ILE A 112 2.39 -1.83 -7.02
CA ILE A 112 1.17 -1.06 -6.77
C ILE A 112 -0.07 -1.94 -6.89
N GLY A 113 -0.13 -2.79 -7.92
CA GLY A 113 -1.22 -3.72 -8.14
C GLY A 113 -1.42 -4.64 -6.92
N MET A 114 -0.34 -5.24 -6.41
CA MET A 114 -0.38 -6.06 -5.19
C MET A 114 -0.85 -5.28 -3.97
N ALA A 115 -0.39 -4.04 -3.82
CA ALA A 115 -0.73 -3.23 -2.66
C ALA A 115 -2.21 -2.76 -2.71
N LEU A 116 -2.74 -2.45 -3.89
CA LEU A 116 -4.15 -2.13 -4.10
C LEU A 116 -5.05 -3.35 -3.86
N THR A 117 -4.68 -4.53 -4.37
CA THR A 117 -5.48 -5.75 -4.15
C THR A 117 -5.54 -6.11 -2.67
N PHE A 118 -4.47 -5.85 -1.91
CA PHE A 118 -4.48 -5.97 -0.45
C PHE A 118 -5.46 -5.00 0.21
N ILE A 119 -5.38 -3.70 -0.12
CA ILE A 119 -6.28 -2.68 0.45
C ILE A 119 -7.74 -3.02 0.16
N ILE A 120 -8.05 -3.42 -1.08
CA ILE A 120 -9.41 -3.79 -1.49
C ILE A 120 -9.88 -5.02 -0.72
N SER A 121 -9.07 -6.08 -0.68
CA SER A 121 -9.42 -7.33 0.04
C SER A 121 -9.63 -7.07 1.53
N TRP A 122 -8.76 -6.26 2.14
CA TRP A 122 -8.87 -5.88 3.54
C TRP A 122 -10.11 -5.03 3.80
N SER A 123 -10.40 -4.05 2.94
CA SER A 123 -11.58 -3.18 3.08
C SER A 123 -12.89 -3.95 2.94
N ILE A 124 -12.98 -4.89 1.99
CA ILE A 124 -14.17 -5.74 1.82
C ILE A 124 -14.40 -6.60 3.07
N LEU A 125 -13.35 -7.24 3.58
CA LEU A 125 -13.44 -8.09 4.76
C LEU A 125 -13.71 -7.29 6.05
N SER A 126 -13.18 -6.06 6.15
CA SER A 126 -13.41 -5.19 7.30
C SER A 126 -14.80 -4.57 7.31
N ILE A 127 -15.39 -4.25 6.15
CA ILE A 127 -16.80 -3.84 6.05
C ILE A 127 -17.72 -5.01 6.34
N GLY A 128 -17.37 -6.22 5.89
CA GLY A 128 -18.10 -7.45 6.21
C GLY A 128 -18.27 -7.66 7.72
N ARG A 129 -17.28 -7.29 8.53
CA ARG A 129 -17.35 -7.31 10.01
C ARG A 129 -18.56 -6.54 10.56
N ILE A 130 -18.82 -5.33 10.05
CA ILE A 130 -19.89 -4.45 10.55
C ILE A 130 -21.28 -5.08 10.37
N LYS A 131 -21.43 -5.95 9.36
CA LYS A 131 -22.70 -6.62 9.04
C LYS A 131 -23.00 -7.88 9.86
N PHE A 132 -22.01 -8.47 10.53
CA PHE A 132 -22.19 -9.68 11.36
C PHE A 132 -22.27 -9.39 12.88
N GLU A 133 -22.06 -8.13 13.28
CA GLU A 133 -22.23 -7.64 14.66
C GLU A 133 -23.60 -6.92 14.89
N GLN A 134 -24.51 -6.93 13.91
CA GLN A 134 -25.92 -6.55 14.05
C GLN A 134 -26.82 -7.78 14.01
#